data_AF-A0A7X7FNT5-F1
#
_entry.id   AF-A0A7X7FNT5-F1
#
_cell.length_a   1.000
_cell.length_b   1.000
_cell.length_c   1.000
_cell.angle_alpha   90.00
_cell.angle_beta   90.00
_cell.angle_gamma   90.00
#
_symmetry.space_group_name_H-M   'P 1'
#
loop_
_entity.id
_entity.type
_entity.pdbx_description
1 polymer ?
#
loop_
_entity_poly.entity_id
_entity_poly.type
_entity_poly.pdbx_seq_one_letter_code
_entity_poly.pdbx_strand_id
1 'polypeptide(L)'
;WGRFCKAKADGRPLVGHNIAGFDVPFLVRRSWILGVDIPPGIFDPSGRYLSRAFRDTMLVWQAGNYRDQFVRLDTLGRALGLGGKTEGVDGADFARLYFGTPDERAKALEYLIRDADLTYQVAQRLGIV
;
A
#
# COMPACT_ATOMS: atom_id res chain seq x y z
N TRP A 1 -11.59 4.62 6.45
CA TRP A 1 -12.41 3.40 6.30
C TRP A 1 -13.48 3.45 5.21
N GLY A 2 -14.16 4.57 4.92
CA GLY A 2 -15.20 4.62 3.89
C GLY A 2 -14.80 4.09 2.50
N ARG A 3 -13.56 4.36 2.05
CA ARG A 3 -13.01 3.79 0.79
C ARG A 3 -12.97 2.26 0.79
N PHE A 4 -12.64 1.64 1.93
CA PHE A 4 -12.67 0.19 2.09
C PHE A 4 -14.08 -0.36 1.98
N CYS A 5 -15.05 0.23 2.70
CA CYS A 5 -16.43 -0.21 2.63
C CYS A 5 -16.97 -0.14 1.20
N LYS A 6 -16.71 0.97 0.50
CA LYS A 6 -17.11 1.14 -0.90
C LYS A 6 -16.44 0.11 -1.82
N ALA A 7 -15.12 -0.04 -1.75
CA ALA A 7 -14.40 -0.98 -2.61
C ALA A 7 -14.90 -2.42 -2.39
N LYS A 8 -15.08 -2.83 -1.13
CA LYS A 8 -15.62 -4.14 -0.77
C LYS A 8 -17.04 -4.36 -1.28
N ALA A 9 -17.93 -3.38 -1.12
CA ALA A 9 -19.30 -3.44 -1.60
C ALA A 9 -19.37 -3.53 -3.15
N ASP A 10 -18.50 -2.78 -3.83
CA ASP A 10 -18.39 -2.78 -5.29
C ASP A 10 -17.65 -4.02 -5.84
N GLY A 11 -17.18 -4.94 -4.97
CA GLY A 11 -16.37 -6.10 -5.38
C GLY A 11 -14.99 -5.74 -5.95
N ARG A 12 -14.50 -4.51 -5.70
CA ARG A 12 -13.23 -3.99 -6.23
C ARG A 12 -12.08 -4.20 -5.23
N PRO A 13 -10.89 -4.58 -5.70
CA PRO A 13 -9.74 -4.70 -4.82
C PRO A 13 -9.21 -3.33 -4.39
N LEU A 14 -8.72 -3.26 -3.15
CA LEU A 14 -7.82 -2.22 -2.68
C LEU A 14 -6.40 -2.77 -2.74
N VAL A 15 -5.63 -2.21 -3.66
CA VAL A 15 -4.28 -2.68 -3.93
C VAL A 15 -3.26 -1.86 -3.14
N GLY A 16 -2.22 -2.52 -2.66
CA GLY A 16 -1.04 -1.88 -2.11
C GLY A 16 0.22 -2.74 -2.28
N HIS A 17 1.35 -2.26 -1.78
CA HIS A 17 2.61 -3.01 -1.75
C HIS A 17 3.08 -3.12 -0.31
N ASN A 18 3.16 -4.34 0.21
CA ASN A 18 3.31 -4.60 1.65
C ASN A 18 2.17 -4.04 2.51
N ILE A 19 0.98 -3.86 1.92
CA ILE A 19 -0.23 -3.37 2.59
C ILE A 19 -0.66 -4.26 3.76
N ALA A 20 -0.41 -5.57 3.66
CA ALA A 20 -0.72 -6.53 4.72
C ALA A 20 0.33 -6.55 5.83
N GLY A 21 1.58 -6.19 5.52
CA GLY A 21 2.67 -6.10 6.49
C GLY A 21 2.75 -4.75 7.21
N PHE A 22 2.21 -3.67 6.62
CA PHE A 22 2.35 -2.32 7.17
C PHE A 22 1.05 -1.49 7.17
N ASP A 23 0.57 -1.01 6.03
CA ASP A 23 -0.42 0.07 5.95
C ASP A 23 -1.72 -0.24 6.70
N VAL A 24 -2.34 -1.39 6.41
CA VAL A 24 -3.61 -1.76 7.03
C VAL A 24 -3.43 -2.08 8.52
N PRO A 25 -2.43 -2.89 8.95
CA PRO A 25 -2.15 -3.07 10.37
C PRO A 25 -1.90 -1.75 11.11
N PHE A 26 -1.18 -0.81 10.50
CA PHE A 26 -0.95 0.51 11.08
C PHE A 26 -2.27 1.26 11.27
N LEU A 27 -3.09 1.37 10.21
CA LEU A 27 -4.37 2.08 10.25
C LEU A 27 -5.35 1.46 11.25
N VAL A 28 -5.43 0.12 11.32
CA VAL A 28 -6.27 -0.58 12.30
C VAL A 28 -5.84 -0.24 13.72
N ARG A 29 -4.55 -0.39 14.03
CA ARG A 29 -4.01 -0.08 15.38
C ARG A 29 -4.20 1.38 15.74
N ARG A 30 -4.00 2.31 14.79
CA ARG A 30 -4.24 3.75 15.04
C ARG A 30 -5.72 4.06 15.25
N SER A 31 -6.60 3.36 14.56
CA SER A 31 -8.04 3.50 14.77
C SER A 31 -8.42 3.10 16.19
N TRP A 32 -7.93 1.96 16.69
CA TRP A 32 -8.17 1.55 18.07
C TRP A 32 -7.62 2.53 19.11
N ILE A 33 -6.40 3.03 18.92
CA ILE A 33 -5.78 4.01 19.83
C ILE A 33 -6.59 5.31 19.89
N LEU A 34 -7.15 5.74 18.77
CA LEU A 34 -7.89 7.00 18.64
C LEU A 34 -9.41 6.85 18.85
N GLY A 35 -9.90 5.65 19.19
CA GLY A 35 -11.34 5.39 19.33
C GLY A 35 -12.13 5.54 18.03
N VAL A 36 -11.48 5.35 16.88
CA VAL A 36 -12.14 5.34 15.57
C VAL A 36 -12.61 3.93 15.26
N ASP A 37 -13.91 3.78 14.97
CA ASP A 37 -14.50 2.49 14.61
C ASP A 37 -13.90 1.96 13.30
N ILE A 38 -13.52 0.68 13.33
CA ILE A 38 -13.12 -0.06 12.14
C ILE A 38 -14.33 -0.82 11.58
N PRO A 39 -14.53 -0.84 10.26
CA PRO A 39 -15.71 -1.45 9.68
C PRO A 39 -15.68 -2.99 9.81
N PRO A 40 -16.85 -3.63 9.89
CA PRO A 40 -16.93 -5.08 9.94
C PRO A 40 -16.32 -5.71 8.68
N GLY A 41 -15.59 -6.80 8.90
CA GLY A 41 -14.94 -7.55 7.84
C GLY A 41 -13.71 -6.88 7.23
N ILE A 42 -13.05 -5.99 7.96
CA ILE A 42 -11.62 -5.64 7.75
C ILE A 42 -10.75 -6.90 7.80
N PHE A 43 -11.11 -7.83 8.68
CA PHE A 43 -10.57 -9.18 8.73
C PHE A 43 -11.48 -10.13 7.96
N ASP A 44 -10.94 -11.28 7.56
CA ASP A 44 -11.72 -12.41 7.06
C ASP A 44 -12.63 -12.99 8.18
N PRO A 45 -13.57 -13.91 7.85
CA PRO A 45 -14.46 -14.48 8.85
C PRO A 45 -13.74 -15.21 10.00
N SER A 46 -12.50 -15.67 9.79
CA SER A 46 -11.69 -16.28 10.86
C SER A 46 -11.11 -15.25 11.83
N GLY A 47 -11.12 -13.96 11.48
CA GLY A 47 -10.51 -12.87 12.24
C GLY A 47 -8.98 -12.87 12.19
N ARG A 48 -8.35 -13.83 11.49
CA ARG A 48 -6.90 -14.02 11.47
C ARG A 48 -6.22 -13.26 10.34
N TYR A 49 -6.87 -13.16 9.19
CA TYR A 49 -6.29 -12.58 8.00
C TYR A 49 -7.01 -11.29 7.63
N LEU A 50 -6.33 -10.39 6.93
CA LEU A 50 -6.99 -9.24 6.35
C LEU A 50 -8.01 -9.68 5.29
N SER A 51 -9.05 -8.88 5.14
CA SER A 51 -10.07 -9.04 4.12
C SER A 51 -9.47 -9.28 2.75
N ARG A 52 -10.06 -10.23 2.00
CA ARG A 52 -9.76 -10.42 0.58
C ARG A 52 -10.16 -9.22 -0.30
N ALA A 53 -10.66 -8.12 0.25
CA ALA A 53 -10.71 -6.87 -0.49
C ALA A 53 -9.31 -6.24 -0.64
N PHE A 54 -8.38 -6.51 0.28
CA PHE A 54 -6.99 -6.07 0.14
C PHE A 54 -6.20 -7.02 -0.76
N ARG A 55 -5.42 -6.44 -1.67
CA ARG A 55 -4.50 -7.17 -2.55
C ARG A 55 -3.11 -6.59 -2.41
N ASP A 56 -2.19 -7.42 -1.95
CA ASP A 56 -0.81 -7.03 -1.71
C ASP A 56 0.06 -7.49 -2.88
N THR A 57 0.58 -6.55 -3.65
CA THR A 57 1.47 -6.85 -4.79
C THR A 57 2.73 -7.60 -4.36
N MET A 58 3.24 -7.34 -3.14
CA MET A 58 4.40 -8.02 -2.60
C MET A 58 4.10 -9.50 -2.31
N LEU A 59 2.95 -9.79 -1.69
CA LEU A 59 2.55 -11.18 -1.43
C LEU A 59 2.23 -11.95 -2.71
N VAL A 60 1.63 -11.28 -3.71
CA VAL A 60 1.37 -11.89 -5.02
C VAL A 60 2.69 -12.21 -5.72
N TRP A 61 3.68 -11.31 -5.67
CA TRP A 61 5.02 -11.55 -6.19
C TRP A 61 5.72 -12.75 -5.54
N GLN A 62 5.52 -12.96 -4.23
CA GLN A 62 6.08 -14.13 -3.52
C GLN A 62 5.48 -15.47 -3.98
N ALA A 63 4.43 -15.48 -4.81
CA ALA A 63 3.87 -16.69 -5.41
C ALA A 63 3.56 -17.83 -4.41
N GLY A 64 3.14 -17.47 -3.19
CA GLY A 64 2.83 -18.43 -2.12
C GLY A 64 4.04 -18.91 -1.30
N ASN A 65 5.27 -18.53 -1.68
CA ASN A 65 6.46 -18.77 -0.88
C ASN A 65 6.58 -17.74 0.24
N TYR A 66 5.91 -17.99 1.35
CA TYR A 66 5.90 -17.13 2.54
C TYR A 66 7.29 -16.95 3.21
N ARG A 67 8.31 -17.71 2.80
CA ARG A 67 9.69 -17.55 3.26
C ARG A 67 10.46 -16.52 2.46
N ASP A 68 9.97 -16.13 1.28
CA ASP A 68 10.61 -15.10 0.50
C ASP A 68 10.62 -13.79 1.28
N GLN A 69 11.77 -13.13 1.21
CA GLN A 69 12.00 -11.91 1.95
C GLN A 69 11.18 -10.76 1.37
N PHE A 70 11.12 -9.69 2.14
CA PHE A 70 10.59 -8.41 1.70
C PHE A 70 11.29 -7.94 0.41
N VAL A 71 10.50 -7.60 -0.61
CA VAL A 71 10.97 -6.92 -1.82
C VAL A 71 10.46 -5.49 -1.79
N ARG A 72 11.31 -4.52 -2.15
CA ARG A 72 10.90 -3.12 -2.26
C ARG A 72 10.07 -2.89 -3.53
N LEU A 73 9.10 -1.98 -3.46
CA LEU A 73 8.30 -1.57 -4.62
C LEU A 73 9.18 -1.11 -5.79
N ASP A 74 10.24 -0.35 -5.51
CA ASP A 74 11.20 0.11 -6.52
C ASP A 74 11.89 -1.06 -7.24
N THR A 75 12.37 -2.04 -6.47
CA THR A 75 13.03 -3.24 -7.00
C THR A 75 12.07 -4.05 -7.87
N LEU A 76 10.84 -4.24 -7.40
CA LEU A 76 9.81 -4.96 -8.15
C LEU A 76 9.40 -4.20 -9.42
N GLY A 77 9.22 -2.88 -9.34
CA GLY A 77 8.91 -2.02 -10.49
C GLY A 77 9.98 -2.11 -11.57
N ARG A 78 11.26 -2.04 -11.20
CA ARG A 78 12.39 -2.20 -12.12
C ARG A 78 12.43 -3.60 -12.74
N ALA A 79 12.24 -4.65 -11.93
CA ALA A 79 12.21 -6.04 -12.41
C ALA A 79 11.09 -6.29 -13.44
N LEU A 80 9.96 -5.60 -13.30
CA LEU A 80 8.83 -5.67 -14.23
C LEU A 80 8.94 -4.69 -15.41
N GLY A 81 10.03 -3.92 -15.54
CA GLY A 81 10.22 -2.95 -16.62
C GLY A 81 9.32 -1.71 -16.53
N LEU A 82 8.90 -1.32 -15.33
CA LEU A 82 8.06 -0.14 -15.05
C LEU A 82 8.88 1.09 -14.58
N GLY A 83 10.20 0.93 -14.53
CA GLY A 83 11.10 1.90 -13.91
C GLY A 83 11.02 1.87 -12.37
N GLY A 84 11.70 2.84 -11.75
CA GLY A 84 11.79 2.99 -10.30
C GLY A 84 10.99 4.16 -9.75
N LYS A 85 11.11 4.39 -8.44
CA LYS A 85 10.64 5.57 -7.73
C LYS A 85 11.43 6.82 -8.14
N THR A 86 10.91 7.99 -7.79
CA THR A 86 11.63 9.26 -7.94
C THR A 86 12.93 9.20 -7.13
N GLU A 87 14.06 9.50 -7.78
CA GLU A 87 15.36 9.51 -7.10
C GLU A 87 15.47 10.70 -6.13
N GLY A 88 16.13 10.50 -4.98
CA GLY A 88 16.46 11.58 -4.05
C GLY A 88 15.41 11.93 -2.99
N VAL A 89 14.28 11.22 -2.92
CA VAL A 89 13.32 11.32 -1.81
C VAL A 89 12.99 9.91 -1.31
N ASP A 90 13.17 9.68 -0.01
CA ASP A 90 12.77 8.43 0.64
C ASP A 90 11.60 8.62 1.62
N GLY A 91 11.15 7.51 2.21
CA GLY A 91 10.04 7.56 3.18
C GLY A 91 10.40 8.24 4.50
N ALA A 92 11.68 8.32 4.87
CA ALA A 92 12.14 9.00 6.07
C ALA A 92 12.13 10.53 5.90
N ASP A 93 12.35 11.00 4.67
CA ASP A 93 12.24 12.41 4.31
C ASP A 93 10.80 12.94 4.30
N PHE A 94 9.80 12.05 4.15
CA PHE A 94 8.42 12.46 3.86
C PHE A 94 7.87 13.48 4.86
N ALA A 95 8.02 13.24 6.16
CA ALA A 95 7.48 14.13 7.18
C ALA A 95 8.15 15.51 7.16
N ARG A 96 9.49 15.54 7.05
CA ARG A 96 10.27 16.78 6.96
C ARG A 96 9.85 17.58 5.74
N LEU A 97 9.73 16.93 4.58
CA LEU A 97 9.35 17.58 3.33
C LEU A 97 7.90 18.07 3.35
N TYR A 98 6.97 17.25 3.84
CA TYR A 98 5.54 17.58 3.84
C TYR A 98 5.20 18.79 4.71
N PHE A 99 5.89 18.96 5.84
CA PHE A 99 5.73 20.09 6.75
C PHE A 99 6.75 21.22 6.51
N GLY A 100 7.57 21.11 5.47
CA GLY A 100 8.57 22.11 5.09
C GLY A 100 7.97 23.24 4.25
N THR A 101 8.81 23.80 3.37
CA THR A 101 8.40 24.84 2.41
C THR A 101 7.37 24.31 1.40
N PRO A 102 6.64 25.20 0.69
CA PRO A 102 5.73 24.78 -0.38
C PRO A 102 6.38 23.88 -1.44
N ASP A 103 7.63 24.18 -1.82
CA ASP A 103 8.38 23.38 -2.81
C ASP A 103 8.78 22.01 -2.27
N GLU A 104 9.18 21.92 -1.00
CA GLU A 104 9.45 20.64 -0.35
C GLU A 104 8.18 19.79 -0.22
N ARG A 105 7.06 20.43 0.14
CA ARG A 105 5.77 19.76 0.21
C ARG A 105 5.34 19.23 -1.17
N ALA A 106 5.60 19.98 -2.24
CA ALA A 106 5.34 19.53 -3.60
C ALA A 106 6.14 18.25 -3.93
N LYS A 107 7.41 18.18 -3.53
CA LYS A 107 8.25 16.96 -3.69
C LYS A 107 7.69 15.76 -2.92
N ALA A 108 7.23 15.97 -1.69
CA ALA A 108 6.60 14.90 -0.91
C ALA A 108 5.33 14.36 -1.59
N LEU A 109 4.51 15.24 -2.16
CA LEU A 109 3.31 14.85 -2.90
C LEU A 109 3.65 14.12 -4.21
N GLU A 110 4.66 14.59 -4.95
CA GLU A 110 5.14 13.92 -6.17
C GLU A 110 5.64 12.50 -5.86
N TYR A 111 6.42 12.34 -4.80
CA TYR A 111 6.86 11.02 -4.30
C TYR A 111 5.66 10.11 -4.02
N LEU A 112 4.65 10.60 -3.29
CA LEU A 112 3.47 9.81 -2.94
C LEU A 112 2.68 9.39 -4.18
N ILE A 113 2.49 10.30 -5.14
CA ILE A 113 1.79 10.02 -6.39
C ILE A 113 2.56 8.96 -7.19
N ARG A 114 3.88 9.12 -7.34
CA ARG A 114 4.72 8.14 -8.04
C ARG A 114 4.63 6.75 -7.41
N ASP A 115 4.65 6.67 -6.08
CA ASP A 115 4.50 5.40 -5.36
C ASP A 115 3.14 4.74 -5.59
N ALA A 116 2.06 5.53 -5.55
CA ALA A 116 0.71 5.05 -5.82
C ALA A 116 0.58 4.54 -7.28
N ASP A 117 1.09 5.29 -8.24
CA ASP A 117 1.07 4.92 -9.66
C ASP A 117 1.90 3.68 -9.93
N LEU A 118 3.13 3.60 -9.38
CA LEU A 118 3.98 2.42 -9.54
C LEU A 118 3.33 1.19 -8.92
N THR A 119 2.69 1.33 -7.75
CA THR A 119 1.94 0.24 -7.11
C THR A 119 0.81 -0.25 -8.02
N TYR A 120 0.06 0.65 -8.63
CA TYR A 120 -1.01 0.30 -9.57
C TYR A 120 -0.48 -0.38 -10.84
N GLN A 121 0.59 0.15 -11.44
CA GLN A 121 1.23 -0.45 -12.62
C GLN A 121 1.77 -1.86 -12.33
N VAL A 122 2.41 -2.05 -11.17
CA VAL A 122 2.85 -3.37 -10.71
C VAL A 122 1.65 -4.31 -10.58
N ALA A 123 0.55 -3.84 -10.00
CA ALA A 123 -0.66 -4.63 -9.86
C ALA A 123 -1.24 -5.09 -11.20
N GLN A 124 -1.24 -4.23 -12.22
CA GLN A 124 -1.64 -4.57 -13.57
C GLN A 124 -0.72 -5.65 -14.16
N ARG A 125 0.61 -5.52 -14.00
CA ARG A 125 1.57 -6.51 -14.49
C ARG A 125 1.44 -7.87 -13.80
N LEU A 126 1.01 -7.88 -12.54
CA LEU A 126 0.75 -9.10 -11.77
C LEU A 126 -0.68 -9.65 -11.97
N GLY A 127 -1.52 -9.02 -12.81
CA GLY A 127 -2.88 -9.49 -13.10
C GLY A 127 -3.85 -9.36 -11.92
N ILE A 128 -3.62 -8.40 -11.01
CA ILE A 128 -4.50 -8.16 -9.84
C ILE A 128 -5.70 -7.29 -10.21
N VAL A 129 -5.50 -6.34 -11.14
CA VAL A 129 -6.46 -5.35 -11.63
C VAL A 129 -6.43 -5.28 -13.15
#